data_AF-A0A661M402-F1
#
_entry.id   AF-A0A661M402-F1
#
_cell.length_a   1.000
_cell.length_b   1.000
_cell.length_c   1.000
_cell.angle_alpha   90.00
_cell.angle_beta   90.00
_cell.angle_gamma   90.00
#
_symmetry.space_group_name_H-M   'P 1'
#
loop_
_entity.id
_entity.type
_entity.pdbx_description
1 polymer ?
#
loop_
_entity_poly.entity_id
_entity_poly.type
_entity_poly.pdbx_seq_one_letter_code
_entity_poly.pdbx_strand_id
1 'polypeptide(L)'
;MFVSLIKRMFFNSLFVLIVTSVVSAQTFLSADIPFSQGGDTYLERDVVYHEGKFAPYLKGEDLGLPPGSNINAFCLYNRTRNFSVDIPVTLNGNTYTERNIISYDGNNLSLLLDGESLGIPPGVQIDAATVLPGGITIFSIDCPATIRGQAYQPNDLIRYNGKTVSLFFKGADHGIPQNANIDGVWISDGGNTILFSLDIPCNLGGLSVDDKDIVEWSGGSFSLYFDGTLEGLPGGANLVALHHEYLDSDYDGLPDSLEGKWCTDPNDPDTDNDGLRDGVEDSNHNGIVDKVETSPCNPDTDGDRMTDGWERTYGLDALNDDAFEDKDQDGFCNYREFVSHSNPANNEDIPCLIADVDGDDDVDGVDLAALAAEYGWVNCGTKESCSCDFDKDTVVDVIDLIFFAEDYGKIMECYR
;
A
#
# COMPACT_ATOMS: atom_id res chain seq x y z
N MET A 1 -53.99 45.80 -29.41
CA MET A 1 -52.97 45.80 -28.34
C MET A 1 -53.02 44.43 -27.68
N PHE A 2 -52.44 43.43 -28.33
CA PHE A 2 -51.07 42.95 -28.08
C PHE A 2 -50.86 42.48 -26.63
N VAL A 3 -51.39 41.29 -26.33
CA VAL A 3 -50.70 40.36 -25.42
C VAL A 3 -50.67 39.01 -26.14
N SER A 4 -49.77 38.95 -27.11
CA SER A 4 -49.21 37.76 -27.73
C SER A 4 -47.73 38.06 -27.80
N LEU A 5 -46.93 37.44 -26.94
CA LEU A 5 -45.59 36.92 -27.28
C LEU A 5 -44.92 36.31 -26.03
N ILE A 6 -44.33 35.12 -26.23
CA ILE A 6 -43.27 34.47 -25.44
C ILE A 6 -43.80 33.77 -24.17
N LYS A 7 -43.96 32.45 -24.02
CA LYS A 7 -43.51 31.25 -24.76
C LYS A 7 -42.07 31.31 -25.25
N ARG A 8 -41.11 31.38 -24.32
CA ARG A 8 -39.77 30.78 -24.36
C ARG A 8 -38.98 31.26 -23.15
N MET A 9 -38.08 30.39 -22.67
CA MET A 9 -37.13 30.59 -21.57
C MET A 9 -37.72 30.36 -20.18
N PHE A 10 -37.75 29.10 -19.74
CA PHE A 10 -37.33 28.64 -18.41
C PHE A 10 -37.31 27.11 -18.46
N PHE A 11 -36.42 26.55 -19.29
CA PHE A 11 -35.85 25.24 -18.99
C PHE A 11 -34.70 25.54 -18.03
N ASN A 12 -34.96 25.44 -16.73
CA ASN A 12 -33.88 25.44 -15.75
C ASN A 12 -33.07 24.18 -16.02
N SER A 13 -31.87 24.40 -16.55
CA SER A 13 -30.81 23.43 -16.69
C SER A 13 -30.53 22.87 -15.29
N LEU A 14 -31.00 21.65 -15.03
CA LEU A 14 -30.50 20.84 -13.94
C LEU A 14 -29.09 20.43 -14.36
N PHE A 15 -28.11 21.29 -14.11
CA PHE A 15 -26.71 20.91 -14.11
C PHE A 15 -26.56 19.93 -12.95
N VAL A 16 -26.67 18.63 -13.26
CA VAL A 16 -26.10 17.61 -12.41
C VAL A 16 -24.60 17.81 -12.54
N LEU A 17 -24.04 18.59 -11.62
CA LEU A 17 -22.61 18.60 -11.36
C LEU A 17 -22.32 17.21 -10.79
N ILE A 18 -22.07 16.24 -11.67
CA ILE A 18 -21.35 15.03 -11.27
C ILE A 18 -19.96 15.55 -10.92
N VAL A 19 -19.76 15.92 -9.66
CA VAL A 19 -18.42 15.91 -9.08
C VAL A 19 -18.08 14.44 -9.05
N THR A 20 -17.56 13.91 -10.16
CA THR A 20 -16.61 12.83 -10.05
C THR A 20 -15.50 13.44 -9.21
N SER A 21 -15.43 13.06 -7.93
CA SER A 21 -14.18 13.17 -7.21
C SER A 21 -13.19 12.44 -8.10
N VAL A 22 -12.40 13.18 -8.86
CA VAL A 22 -11.26 12.62 -9.55
C VAL A 22 -10.35 12.25 -8.39
N VAL A 23 -10.41 10.99 -8.00
CA VAL A 23 -9.38 10.39 -7.16
C VAL A 23 -8.10 10.74 -7.89
N SER A 24 -7.24 11.56 -7.29
CA SER A 24 -6.02 11.98 -7.98
C SER A 24 -5.18 10.73 -8.13
N ALA A 25 -5.12 10.22 -9.36
CA ALA A 25 -4.43 8.99 -9.66
C ALA A 25 -3.26 9.30 -10.57
N GLN A 26 -2.13 8.72 -10.21
CA GLN A 26 -0.86 9.00 -10.80
C GLN A 26 -0.59 8.03 -11.92
N THR A 27 -0.48 8.53 -13.16
CA THR A 27 -0.13 7.68 -14.30
C THR A 27 1.35 7.82 -14.61
N PHE A 28 2.11 6.75 -14.42
CA PHE A 28 3.51 6.65 -14.81
C PHE A 28 3.60 5.98 -16.17
N LEU A 29 4.39 6.57 -17.07
CA LEU A 29 4.60 6.03 -18.40
C LEU A 29 6.00 6.32 -18.92
N SER A 30 6.41 5.60 -19.95
CA SER A 30 7.63 5.89 -20.72
C SER A 30 7.26 5.87 -22.18
N ALA A 31 7.84 6.79 -22.95
CA ALA A 31 7.70 6.82 -24.39
C ALA A 31 8.93 6.18 -25.02
N ASP A 32 8.74 5.37 -26.05
CA ASP A 32 9.84 4.74 -26.80
C ASP A 32 10.72 5.72 -27.60
N ILE A 33 10.28 6.97 -27.73
CA ILE A 33 11.01 8.06 -28.38
C ILE A 33 11.11 9.29 -27.46
N PRO A 34 12.19 10.09 -27.61
CA PRO A 34 12.29 11.34 -26.89
C PRO A 34 11.19 12.34 -27.22
N PHE A 35 10.71 13.06 -26.21
CA PHE A 35 9.76 14.15 -26.39
C PHE A 35 10.03 15.29 -25.40
N SER A 36 9.48 16.48 -25.68
CA SER A 36 9.60 17.64 -24.80
C SER A 36 8.22 18.17 -24.43
N GLN A 37 8.00 18.41 -23.14
CA GLN A 37 6.74 18.94 -22.63
C GLN A 37 7.00 19.79 -21.39
N GLY A 38 6.30 20.92 -21.26
CA GLY A 38 6.46 21.81 -20.10
C GLY A 38 7.83 22.50 -19.97
N GLY A 39 8.70 22.41 -20.98
CA GLY A 39 10.07 22.94 -20.95
C GLY A 39 11.14 21.89 -20.61
N ASP A 40 10.73 20.69 -20.22
CA ASP A 40 11.60 19.55 -19.99
C ASP A 40 11.70 18.66 -21.23
N THR A 41 12.78 17.89 -21.33
CA THR A 41 12.99 16.85 -22.36
C THR A 41 13.13 15.51 -21.67
N TYR A 42 12.35 14.55 -22.14
CA TYR A 42 12.29 13.18 -21.65
C TYR A 42 12.89 12.26 -22.70
N LEU A 43 13.78 11.36 -22.28
CA LEU A 43 14.43 10.38 -23.16
C LEU A 43 13.65 9.07 -23.18
N GLU A 44 13.95 8.23 -24.16
CA GLU A 44 13.39 6.90 -24.39
C GLU A 44 13.59 5.89 -23.24
N ARG A 45 14.43 6.26 -22.27
CA ARG A 45 14.75 5.47 -21.07
C ARG A 45 14.29 6.10 -19.78
N ASP A 46 13.52 7.19 -19.86
CA ASP A 46 13.00 7.88 -18.70
C ASP A 46 11.55 7.45 -18.45
N VAL A 47 11.20 7.32 -17.18
CA VAL A 47 9.81 7.20 -16.75
C VAL A 47 9.33 8.58 -16.33
N VAL A 48 8.21 8.98 -16.90
CA VAL A 48 7.52 10.22 -16.59
C VAL A 48 6.26 9.94 -15.83
N TYR A 49 5.88 10.91 -15.02
CA TYR A 49 4.64 10.94 -14.27
C TYR A 49 3.69 11.98 -14.89
N HIS A 50 2.40 11.66 -14.97
CA HIS A 50 1.34 12.56 -15.41
C HIS A 50 0.22 12.69 -14.38
N GLU A 51 -0.01 13.95 -13.96
CA GLU A 51 -1.16 14.41 -13.17
C GLU A 51 -1.51 15.84 -13.60
N GLY A 52 -2.22 15.94 -14.72
CA GLY A 52 -2.55 17.22 -15.38
C GLY A 52 -1.36 17.95 -16.02
N LYS A 53 -0.12 17.51 -15.74
CA LYS A 53 1.12 17.89 -16.42
C LYS A 53 2.12 16.73 -16.35
N PHE A 54 3.03 16.68 -17.31
CA PHE A 54 4.16 15.76 -17.29
C PHE A 54 5.26 16.26 -16.34
N ALA A 55 5.85 15.34 -15.59
CA ALA A 55 7.02 15.56 -14.75
C ALA A 55 7.95 14.34 -14.80
N PRO A 56 9.27 14.51 -14.60
CA PRO A 56 10.18 13.38 -14.53
C PRO A 56 9.94 12.57 -13.24
N TYR A 57 9.86 11.25 -13.35
CA TYR A 57 9.80 10.33 -12.20
C TYR A 57 11.13 9.61 -11.99
N LEU A 58 11.64 8.96 -13.04
CA LEU A 58 12.89 8.21 -13.02
C LEU A 58 13.65 8.46 -14.30
N LYS A 59 14.93 8.80 -14.19
CA LYS A 59 15.79 8.88 -15.36
C LYS A 59 16.53 7.56 -15.54
N GLY A 60 16.58 7.05 -16.76
CA GLY A 60 17.30 5.80 -17.02
C GLY A 60 18.80 5.92 -16.71
N GLU A 61 19.37 7.12 -16.82
CA GLU A 61 20.77 7.37 -16.44
C GLU A 61 21.05 7.10 -14.95
N ASP A 62 20.08 7.35 -14.07
CA ASP A 62 20.21 7.14 -12.62
C ASP A 62 20.24 5.63 -12.28
N LEU A 63 19.64 4.80 -13.14
CA LEU A 63 19.73 3.34 -13.08
C LEU A 63 21.02 2.79 -13.70
N GLY A 64 21.84 3.65 -14.33
CA GLY A 64 23.01 3.25 -15.11
C GLY A 64 22.69 2.69 -16.50
N LEU A 65 21.47 2.92 -17.02
CA LEU A 65 21.10 2.49 -18.38
C LEU A 65 21.91 3.28 -19.43
N PRO A 66 22.53 2.58 -20.40
CA PRO A 66 23.33 3.23 -21.43
C PRO A 66 22.45 4.03 -22.42
N PRO A 67 23.01 5.03 -23.13
CA PRO A 67 22.29 5.67 -24.22
C PRO A 67 21.86 4.68 -25.31
N GLY A 68 20.59 4.77 -25.74
CA GLY A 68 20.01 3.90 -26.76
C GLY A 68 19.49 2.55 -26.25
N SER A 69 19.44 2.32 -24.94
CA SER A 69 18.53 1.33 -24.35
C SER A 69 17.22 1.99 -23.95
N ASN A 70 16.11 1.29 -24.10
CA ASN A 70 14.77 1.73 -23.73
C ASN A 70 14.27 0.93 -22.52
N ILE A 71 13.35 1.53 -21.77
CA ILE A 71 12.54 0.79 -20.81
C ILE A 71 11.34 0.23 -21.57
N ASN A 72 11.28 -1.09 -21.73
CA ASN A 72 10.18 -1.76 -22.45
C ASN A 72 9.00 -2.10 -21.56
N ALA A 73 9.18 -2.11 -20.24
CA ALA A 73 8.09 -2.32 -19.30
C ALA A 73 8.45 -1.63 -18.00
N PHE A 74 7.46 -1.09 -17.30
CA PHE A 74 7.67 -0.47 -15.99
C PHE A 74 6.45 -0.65 -15.10
N CYS A 75 6.68 -1.01 -13.85
CA CYS A 75 5.68 -0.92 -12.79
C CYS A 75 6.34 -0.63 -11.44
N LEU A 76 5.55 -0.06 -10.53
CA LEU A 76 5.89 0.05 -9.13
C LEU A 76 5.22 -1.09 -8.37
N TYR A 77 5.91 -1.61 -7.36
CA TYR A 77 5.32 -2.55 -6.41
C TYR A 77 6.12 -2.56 -5.12
N ASN A 78 5.45 -2.31 -4.00
CA ASN A 78 6.05 -2.33 -2.67
C ASN A 78 7.38 -1.55 -2.61
N ARG A 79 7.35 -0.28 -3.07
CA ARG A 79 8.50 0.64 -3.14
C ARG A 79 9.63 0.24 -4.10
N THR A 80 9.46 -0.83 -4.87
CA THR A 80 10.43 -1.24 -5.90
C THR A 80 10.01 -0.76 -7.28
N ARG A 81 10.99 -0.28 -8.06
CA ARG A 81 10.82 0.02 -9.48
C ARG A 81 11.16 -1.24 -10.26
N ASN A 82 10.18 -1.80 -10.95
CA ASN A 82 10.33 -3.03 -11.70
C ASN A 82 10.26 -2.72 -13.19
N PHE A 83 11.28 -3.11 -13.96
CA PHE A 83 11.37 -2.74 -15.37
C PHE A 83 12.04 -3.79 -16.25
N SER A 84 11.69 -3.77 -17.54
CA SER A 84 12.36 -4.51 -18.62
C SER A 84 13.16 -3.56 -19.50
N VAL A 85 14.07 -4.08 -20.30
CA VAL A 85 14.88 -3.33 -21.27
C VAL A 85 14.74 -3.91 -22.68
N ASP A 86 14.91 -3.10 -23.72
CA ASP A 86 14.85 -3.55 -25.13
C ASP A 86 16.09 -4.32 -25.58
N ILE A 87 17.25 -3.97 -25.05
CA ILE A 87 18.54 -4.56 -25.38
C ILE A 87 19.24 -5.08 -24.13
N PRO A 88 20.10 -6.11 -24.24
CA PRO A 88 20.90 -6.55 -23.12
C PRO A 88 21.77 -5.41 -22.54
N VAL A 89 21.63 -5.18 -21.24
CA VAL A 89 22.37 -4.17 -20.48
C VAL A 89 23.22 -4.83 -19.39
N THR A 90 24.31 -4.17 -18.99
CA THR A 90 25.11 -4.60 -17.83
C THR A 90 25.03 -3.55 -16.74
N LEU A 91 24.37 -3.90 -15.63
CA LEU A 91 24.15 -3.02 -14.48
C LEU A 91 24.77 -3.66 -13.25
N ASN A 92 25.61 -2.91 -12.52
CA ASN A 92 26.33 -3.38 -11.33
C ASN A 92 27.08 -4.71 -11.52
N GLY A 93 27.60 -4.96 -12.74
CA GLY A 93 28.35 -6.17 -13.08
C GLY A 93 27.49 -7.39 -13.46
N ASN A 94 26.16 -7.27 -13.40
CA ASN A 94 25.23 -8.30 -13.87
C ASN A 94 24.69 -7.93 -15.24
N THR A 95 24.59 -8.92 -16.14
CA THR A 95 23.94 -8.74 -17.45
C THR A 95 22.46 -9.10 -17.34
N TYR A 96 21.62 -8.18 -17.76
CA TYR A 96 20.17 -8.36 -17.89
C TYR A 96 19.83 -8.32 -19.37
N THR A 97 18.95 -9.23 -19.79
CA THR A 97 18.48 -9.35 -21.17
C THR A 97 17.08 -8.77 -21.31
N GLU A 98 16.62 -8.63 -22.54
CA GLU A 98 15.26 -8.22 -22.91
C GLU A 98 14.14 -9.14 -22.42
N ARG A 99 14.53 -10.30 -21.89
CA ARG A 99 13.66 -11.32 -21.30
C ARG A 99 13.54 -11.20 -19.79
N ASN A 100 14.15 -10.19 -19.18
CA ASN A 100 14.23 -10.06 -17.73
C ASN A 100 13.37 -8.90 -17.22
N ILE A 101 12.80 -9.08 -16.03
CA ILE A 101 12.28 -7.96 -15.24
C ILE A 101 13.23 -7.74 -14.07
N ILE A 102 13.75 -6.53 -13.98
CA ILE A 102 14.74 -6.06 -13.02
C ILE A 102 13.99 -5.27 -11.94
N SER A 103 14.28 -5.53 -10.67
CA SER A 103 13.72 -4.79 -9.54
C SER A 103 14.78 -3.91 -8.90
N TYR A 104 14.43 -2.65 -8.63
CA TYR A 104 15.27 -1.67 -7.96
C TYR A 104 14.60 -1.13 -6.70
N ASP A 105 15.21 -1.38 -5.54
CA ASP A 105 14.69 -0.97 -4.22
C ASP A 105 15.12 0.46 -3.79
N GLY A 106 15.82 1.19 -4.68
CA GLY A 106 16.45 2.48 -4.37
C GLY A 106 17.94 2.39 -4.02
N ASN A 107 18.44 1.21 -3.68
CA ASN A 107 19.85 0.95 -3.34
C ASN A 107 20.45 -0.18 -4.20
N ASN A 108 19.70 -1.25 -4.42
CA ASN A 108 20.15 -2.49 -5.05
C ASN A 108 19.27 -2.86 -6.24
N LEU A 109 19.92 -3.43 -7.26
CA LEU A 109 19.26 -4.09 -8.38
C LEU A 109 19.20 -5.59 -8.11
N SER A 110 18.05 -6.19 -8.36
CA SER A 110 17.82 -7.63 -8.27
C SER A 110 16.98 -8.12 -9.44
N LEU A 111 16.97 -9.43 -9.67
CA LEU A 111 16.18 -10.03 -10.73
C LEU A 111 14.80 -10.43 -10.18
N LEU A 112 13.74 -9.77 -10.65
CA LEU A 112 12.36 -10.15 -10.31
C LEU A 112 11.91 -11.36 -11.13
N LEU A 113 12.18 -11.32 -12.44
CA LEU A 113 11.81 -12.38 -13.38
C LEU A 113 12.98 -12.75 -14.28
N ASP A 114 13.38 -14.02 -14.21
CA ASP A 114 14.33 -14.62 -15.13
C ASP A 114 13.60 -15.29 -16.31
N GLY A 115 13.48 -14.59 -17.44
CA GLY A 115 12.78 -15.12 -18.61
C GLY A 115 13.45 -16.33 -19.22
N GLU A 116 14.78 -16.46 -19.15
CA GLU A 116 15.48 -17.65 -19.65
C GLU A 116 15.09 -18.89 -18.84
N SER A 117 15.14 -18.78 -17.52
CA SER A 117 14.70 -19.84 -16.61
C SER A 117 13.19 -20.13 -16.71
N LEU A 118 12.40 -19.13 -17.12
CA LEU A 118 10.97 -19.31 -17.39
C LEU A 118 10.71 -20.07 -18.69
N GLY A 119 11.67 -20.04 -19.63
CA GLY A 119 11.57 -20.65 -20.96
C GLY A 119 11.12 -19.67 -22.05
N ILE A 120 11.30 -18.35 -21.84
CA ILE A 120 11.10 -17.33 -22.87
C ILE A 120 12.22 -17.50 -23.93
N PRO A 121 11.87 -17.78 -25.20
CA PRO A 121 12.85 -17.98 -26.26
C PRO A 121 13.75 -16.76 -26.49
N PRO A 122 15.01 -16.94 -26.93
CA PRO A 122 15.87 -15.82 -27.31
C PRO A 122 15.23 -14.95 -28.41
N GLY A 123 15.29 -13.63 -28.25
CA GLY A 123 14.71 -12.66 -29.18
C GLY A 123 13.22 -12.38 -28.99
N VAL A 124 12.59 -12.94 -27.95
CA VAL A 124 11.28 -12.50 -27.46
C VAL A 124 11.50 -11.50 -26.34
N GLN A 125 10.86 -10.35 -26.40
CA GLN A 125 11.01 -9.27 -25.42
C GLN A 125 9.80 -9.23 -24.47
N ILE A 126 10.02 -8.74 -23.25
CA ILE A 126 8.92 -8.38 -22.34
C ILE A 126 8.61 -6.89 -22.55
N ASP A 127 7.42 -6.62 -23.05
CA ASP A 127 6.98 -5.27 -23.46
C ASP A 127 5.94 -4.66 -22.52
N ALA A 128 5.42 -5.40 -21.56
CA ALA A 128 4.65 -4.82 -20.48
C ALA A 128 4.76 -5.70 -19.25
N ALA A 129 4.74 -5.09 -18.07
CA ALA A 129 4.77 -5.83 -16.82
C ALA A 129 4.06 -5.06 -15.71
N THR A 130 3.35 -5.79 -14.86
CA THR A 130 2.86 -5.32 -13.56
C THR A 130 3.01 -6.41 -12.50
N VAL A 131 3.03 -6.03 -11.23
CA VAL A 131 3.13 -6.95 -10.10
C VAL A 131 1.91 -6.75 -9.20
N LEU A 132 1.20 -7.84 -8.95
CA LEU A 132 0.03 -7.88 -8.07
C LEU A 132 0.42 -8.30 -6.65
N PRO A 133 -0.46 -8.07 -5.65
CA PRO A 133 -0.30 -8.58 -4.29
C PRO A 133 0.13 -10.05 -4.24
N GLY A 134 1.08 -10.36 -3.34
CA GLY A 134 1.68 -11.69 -3.23
C GLY A 134 2.79 -11.97 -4.24
N GLY A 135 3.33 -10.94 -4.92
CA GLY A 135 4.47 -11.06 -5.84
C GLY A 135 4.13 -11.77 -7.16
N ILE A 136 2.86 -11.72 -7.58
CA ILE A 136 2.43 -12.31 -8.85
C ILE A 136 2.79 -11.33 -9.97
N THR A 137 3.63 -11.76 -10.90
CA THR A 137 3.99 -10.96 -12.08
C THR A 137 3.01 -11.24 -13.21
N ILE A 138 2.45 -10.17 -13.79
CA ILE A 138 1.71 -10.21 -15.06
C ILE A 138 2.53 -9.50 -16.11
N PHE A 139 2.70 -10.08 -17.30
CA PHE A 139 3.50 -9.49 -18.37
C PHE A 139 3.00 -9.84 -19.78
N SER A 140 3.38 -9.06 -20.78
CA SER A 140 3.16 -9.33 -22.22
C SER A 140 4.50 -9.63 -22.92
N ILE A 141 4.44 -9.99 -24.21
CA ILE A 141 5.62 -10.28 -25.03
C ILE A 141 5.50 -9.68 -26.43
N ASP A 142 6.61 -9.32 -27.07
CA ASP A 142 6.63 -8.62 -28.38
C ASP A 142 6.12 -9.46 -29.56
N CYS A 143 6.27 -10.78 -29.49
CA CYS A 143 5.95 -11.67 -30.59
C CYS A 143 5.40 -13.03 -30.09
N PRO A 144 4.71 -13.78 -30.97
CA PRO A 144 4.18 -15.09 -30.59
C PRO A 144 5.27 -16.05 -30.08
N ALA A 145 5.12 -16.52 -28.85
CA ALA A 145 6.08 -17.43 -28.22
C ALA A 145 5.39 -18.61 -27.53
N THR A 146 6.13 -19.69 -27.34
CA THR A 146 5.70 -20.82 -26.51
C THR A 146 6.51 -20.84 -25.21
N ILE A 147 5.84 -20.61 -24.09
CA ILE A 147 6.46 -20.58 -22.76
C ILE A 147 5.89 -21.77 -21.98
N ARG A 148 6.77 -22.68 -21.53
CA ARG A 148 6.40 -23.91 -20.80
C ARG A 148 5.30 -24.76 -21.47
N GLY A 149 5.29 -24.78 -22.80
CA GLY A 149 4.38 -25.60 -23.60
C GLY A 149 3.03 -24.95 -23.93
N GLN A 150 2.78 -23.72 -23.46
CA GLN A 150 1.61 -22.93 -23.85
C GLN A 150 2.03 -21.81 -24.82
N ALA A 151 1.27 -21.64 -25.90
CA ALA A 151 1.47 -20.56 -26.86
C ALA A 151 0.76 -19.29 -26.38
N TYR A 152 1.45 -18.16 -26.52
CA TYR A 152 0.97 -16.82 -26.19
C TYR A 152 1.14 -15.91 -27.42
N GLN A 153 0.28 -14.90 -27.53
CA GLN A 153 0.34 -13.86 -28.55
C GLN A 153 0.74 -12.51 -27.90
N PRO A 154 1.17 -11.51 -28.70
CA PRO A 154 1.53 -10.19 -28.16
C PRO A 154 0.39 -9.46 -27.45
N ASN A 155 -0.84 -9.75 -27.84
CA ASN A 155 -2.05 -9.21 -27.22
C ASN A 155 -2.54 -10.01 -26.00
N ASP A 156 -1.75 -10.95 -25.47
CA ASP A 156 -2.09 -11.72 -24.28
C ASP A 156 -1.33 -11.19 -23.05
N LEU A 157 -1.96 -11.28 -21.87
CA LEU A 157 -1.28 -11.11 -20.59
C LEU A 157 -1.02 -12.46 -19.94
N ILE A 158 0.22 -12.65 -19.51
CA ILE A 158 0.76 -13.89 -18.98
C ILE A 158 0.97 -13.72 -17.48
N ARG A 159 0.43 -14.65 -16.68
CA ARG A 159 0.61 -14.70 -15.23
C ARG A 159 1.74 -15.64 -14.83
N TYR A 160 2.62 -15.17 -13.96
CA TYR A 160 3.62 -15.97 -13.25
C TYR A 160 3.50 -15.77 -11.73
N ASN A 161 3.38 -16.86 -10.98
CA ASN A 161 3.23 -16.83 -9.51
C ASN A 161 4.49 -17.32 -8.76
N GLY A 162 5.66 -17.24 -9.39
CA GLY A 162 6.90 -17.81 -8.86
C GLY A 162 7.10 -19.30 -9.14
N LYS A 163 6.07 -20.01 -9.65
CA LYS A 163 6.16 -21.45 -9.94
C LYS A 163 5.59 -21.87 -11.28
N THR A 164 4.42 -21.36 -11.63
CA THR A 164 3.66 -21.74 -12.84
C THR A 164 3.37 -20.53 -13.70
N VAL A 165 3.31 -20.76 -15.02
CA VAL A 165 2.87 -19.78 -16.01
C VAL A 165 1.46 -20.15 -16.47
N SER A 166 0.57 -19.16 -16.57
CA SER A 166 -0.81 -19.34 -17.03
C SER A 166 -1.29 -18.10 -17.77
N LEU A 167 -2.30 -18.23 -18.63
CA LEU A 167 -2.94 -17.09 -19.27
C LEU A 167 -3.73 -16.28 -18.22
N PHE A 168 -3.52 -14.97 -18.18
CA PHE A 168 -4.29 -14.04 -17.34
C PHE A 168 -5.44 -13.42 -18.14
N PHE A 169 -5.11 -12.86 -19.30
CA PHE A 169 -6.04 -12.17 -20.18
C PHE A 169 -5.70 -12.53 -21.62
N LYS A 170 -6.72 -12.84 -22.42
CA LYS A 170 -6.55 -13.27 -23.81
C LYS A 170 -7.11 -12.22 -24.74
N GLY A 171 -6.28 -11.33 -25.29
CA GLY A 171 -6.77 -10.15 -26.00
C GLY A 171 -7.71 -10.48 -27.17
N ALA A 172 -7.46 -11.59 -27.86
CA ALA A 172 -8.31 -12.05 -28.95
C ALA A 172 -9.76 -12.35 -28.54
N ASP A 173 -10.00 -12.80 -27.30
CA ASP A 173 -11.35 -13.07 -26.78
C ASP A 173 -12.13 -11.77 -26.51
N HIS A 174 -11.42 -10.63 -26.42
CA HIS A 174 -11.97 -9.29 -26.21
C HIS A 174 -11.92 -8.42 -27.49
N GLY A 175 -11.47 -8.97 -28.61
CA GLY A 175 -11.42 -8.26 -29.90
C GLY A 175 -10.18 -7.38 -30.10
N ILE A 176 -9.16 -7.50 -29.26
CA ILE A 176 -7.86 -6.85 -29.49
C ILE A 176 -7.17 -7.57 -30.65
N PRO A 177 -6.69 -6.87 -31.70
CA PRO A 177 -5.99 -7.49 -32.81
C PRO A 177 -4.77 -8.31 -32.35
N GLN A 178 -4.50 -9.45 -32.99
CA GLN A 178 -3.36 -10.32 -32.62
C GLN A 178 -1.99 -9.66 -32.85
N ASN A 179 -1.93 -8.67 -33.73
CA ASN A 179 -0.74 -7.91 -34.02
C ASN A 179 -0.67 -6.57 -33.27
N ALA A 180 -1.62 -6.31 -32.36
CA ALA A 180 -1.52 -5.18 -31.44
C ALA A 180 -0.83 -5.67 -30.17
N ASN A 181 0.42 -5.27 -30.00
CA ASN A 181 1.21 -5.60 -28.82
C ASN A 181 0.68 -4.83 -27.62
N ILE A 182 0.72 -5.44 -26.43
CA ILE A 182 0.47 -4.71 -25.20
C ILE A 182 1.82 -4.21 -24.70
N ASP A 183 2.06 -2.90 -24.74
CA ASP A 183 3.33 -2.30 -24.34
C ASP A 183 3.29 -1.58 -22.98
N GLY A 184 2.12 -1.53 -22.37
CA GLY A 184 1.96 -0.97 -21.03
C GLY A 184 0.82 -1.71 -20.37
N VAL A 185 0.97 -2.06 -19.10
CA VAL A 185 -0.10 -2.72 -18.36
C VAL A 185 -0.08 -2.33 -16.89
N TRP A 186 -1.27 -1.98 -16.38
CA TRP A 186 -1.55 -1.91 -14.96
C TRP A 186 -2.85 -2.64 -14.67
N ILE A 187 -2.94 -3.28 -13.50
CA ILE A 187 -4.10 -4.07 -13.09
C ILE A 187 -4.41 -3.71 -11.65
N SER A 188 -5.66 -3.36 -11.37
CA SER A 188 -6.15 -3.12 -10.00
C SER A 188 -5.97 -4.36 -9.12
N ASP A 189 -5.80 -4.22 -7.80
CA ASP A 189 -5.58 -5.36 -6.89
C ASP A 189 -6.65 -6.46 -6.97
N GLY A 190 -7.90 -6.08 -7.22
CA GLY A 190 -9.01 -7.03 -7.44
C GLY A 190 -9.01 -7.72 -8.80
N GLY A 191 -8.13 -7.34 -9.73
CA GLY A 191 -8.05 -7.86 -11.10
C GLY A 191 -9.22 -7.47 -12.01
N ASN A 192 -10.09 -6.56 -11.57
CA ASN A 192 -11.34 -6.22 -12.25
C ASN A 192 -11.19 -5.11 -13.29
N THR A 193 -10.14 -4.30 -13.15
CA THR A 193 -9.76 -3.24 -14.09
C THR A 193 -8.36 -3.50 -14.61
N ILE A 194 -8.20 -3.41 -15.93
CA ILE A 194 -6.91 -3.48 -16.63
C ILE A 194 -6.75 -2.16 -17.40
N LEU A 195 -5.69 -1.43 -17.12
CA LEU A 195 -5.22 -0.34 -17.98
C LEU A 195 -4.11 -0.87 -18.87
N PHE A 196 -4.13 -0.55 -20.16
CA PHE A 196 -3.07 -0.94 -21.06
C PHE A 196 -2.94 -0.01 -22.27
N SER A 197 -1.76 0.04 -22.88
CA SER A 197 -1.47 0.69 -24.17
C SER A 197 -1.24 -0.35 -25.26
N LEU A 198 -1.28 0.08 -26.53
CA LEU A 198 -1.05 -0.78 -27.69
C LEU A 198 -0.09 -0.12 -28.69
N ASP A 199 0.79 -0.89 -29.33
CA ASP A 199 1.79 -0.41 -30.32
C ASP A 199 1.19 0.13 -31.63
N ILE A 200 -0.09 -0.17 -31.90
CA ILE A 200 -0.75 0.23 -33.13
C ILE A 200 -2.12 0.87 -32.87
N PRO A 201 -2.50 1.87 -33.69
CA PRO A 201 -3.86 2.35 -33.70
C PRO A 201 -4.85 1.24 -34.07
N CYS A 202 -5.92 1.08 -33.29
CA CYS A 202 -6.93 0.06 -33.55
C CYS A 202 -8.33 0.50 -33.10
N ASN A 203 -9.32 -0.36 -33.36
CA ASN A 203 -10.69 -0.16 -32.90
C ASN A 203 -11.09 -1.26 -31.92
N LEU A 204 -11.41 -0.89 -30.68
CA LEU A 204 -11.78 -1.80 -29.60
C LEU A 204 -13.27 -1.66 -29.31
N GLY A 205 -14.09 -2.47 -29.98
CA GLY A 205 -15.54 -2.46 -29.75
C GLY A 205 -16.23 -1.13 -30.08
N GLY A 206 -15.71 -0.36 -31.04
CA GLY A 206 -16.21 0.96 -31.43
C GLY A 206 -15.36 2.12 -30.90
N LEU A 207 -14.53 1.89 -29.88
CA LEU A 207 -13.55 2.87 -29.39
C LEU A 207 -12.36 2.94 -30.36
N SER A 208 -12.08 4.11 -30.92
CA SER A 208 -10.85 4.34 -31.70
C SER A 208 -9.74 4.70 -30.73
N VAL A 209 -8.60 4.03 -30.85
CA VAL A 209 -7.45 4.15 -29.94
C VAL A 209 -6.20 4.35 -30.81
N ASP A 210 -5.36 5.31 -30.46
CA ASP A 210 -4.05 5.53 -31.04
C ASP A 210 -2.95 4.78 -30.26
N ASP A 211 -1.76 4.69 -30.85
CA ASP A 211 -0.55 4.05 -30.29
C ASP A 211 -0.03 4.66 -28.97
N LYS A 212 -0.49 5.86 -28.63
CA LYS A 212 -0.09 6.63 -27.44
C LYS A 212 -1.21 6.81 -26.43
N ASP A 213 -2.29 6.07 -26.57
CA ASP A 213 -3.42 6.11 -25.66
C ASP A 213 -3.32 5.01 -24.60
N ILE A 214 -3.97 5.23 -23.46
CA ILE A 214 -4.21 4.18 -22.45
C ILE A 214 -5.69 3.85 -22.47
N VAL A 215 -5.97 2.57 -22.63
CA VAL A 215 -7.31 2.00 -22.63
C VAL A 215 -7.57 1.33 -21.30
N GLU A 216 -8.75 1.56 -20.75
CA GLU A 216 -9.28 0.80 -19.63
C GLU A 216 -10.18 -0.32 -20.16
N TRP A 217 -9.97 -1.54 -19.66
CA TRP A 217 -10.93 -2.62 -19.73
C TRP A 217 -11.48 -2.88 -18.32
N SER A 218 -12.78 -2.61 -18.14
CA SER A 218 -13.49 -2.86 -16.90
C SER A 218 -14.95 -3.21 -17.18
N GLY A 219 -15.53 -4.10 -16.37
CA GLY A 219 -16.95 -4.48 -16.50
C GLY A 219 -17.34 -5.08 -17.86
N GLY A 220 -16.38 -5.58 -18.64
CA GLY A 220 -16.59 -6.14 -19.98
C GLY A 220 -16.66 -5.13 -21.13
N SER A 221 -16.27 -3.87 -20.89
CA SER A 221 -16.23 -2.81 -21.89
C SER A 221 -14.89 -2.08 -21.91
N PHE A 222 -14.56 -1.49 -23.06
CA PHE A 222 -13.40 -0.61 -23.22
C PHE A 222 -13.80 0.87 -23.07
N SER A 223 -12.98 1.63 -22.35
CA SER A 223 -13.04 3.09 -22.18
C SER A 223 -11.66 3.69 -22.50
N LEU A 224 -11.62 4.92 -23.01
CA LEU A 224 -10.38 5.68 -23.10
C LEU A 224 -10.05 6.22 -21.71
N TYR A 225 -8.89 5.87 -21.18
CA TYR A 225 -8.40 6.33 -19.87
C TYR A 225 -7.51 7.57 -20.04
N PHE A 226 -6.61 7.54 -21.01
CA PHE A 226 -5.67 8.62 -21.33
C PHE A 226 -5.58 8.78 -22.85
N ASP A 227 -5.72 10.03 -23.32
CA ASP A 227 -5.59 10.39 -24.74
C ASP A 227 -4.23 11.06 -24.96
N GLY A 228 -3.24 10.30 -25.43
CA GLY A 228 -1.88 10.82 -25.58
C GLY A 228 -1.78 11.87 -26.68
N THR A 229 -2.65 11.80 -27.69
CA THR A 229 -2.75 12.84 -28.73
C THR A 229 -3.18 14.17 -28.12
N LEU A 230 -4.21 14.15 -27.26
CA LEU A 230 -4.73 15.33 -26.59
C LEU A 230 -3.72 15.94 -25.61
N GLU A 231 -2.95 15.09 -24.94
CA GLU A 231 -1.89 15.48 -23.99
C GLU A 231 -0.60 15.96 -24.67
N GLY A 232 -0.53 15.86 -26.00
CA GLY A 232 0.55 16.43 -26.82
C GLY A 232 1.75 15.51 -27.00
N LEU A 233 1.59 14.20 -26.78
CA LEU A 233 2.63 13.23 -27.13
C LEU A 233 2.84 13.23 -28.67
N PRO A 234 4.11 13.14 -29.14
CA PRO A 234 4.40 13.21 -30.56
C PRO A 234 3.86 11.98 -31.31
N GLY A 235 3.64 12.14 -32.61
CA GLY A 235 3.22 11.02 -33.45
C GLY A 235 4.31 9.94 -33.54
N GLY A 236 3.91 8.68 -33.39
CA GLY A 236 4.82 7.53 -33.34
C GLY A 236 5.50 7.33 -31.99
N ALA A 237 5.11 8.07 -30.95
CA ALA A 237 5.40 7.67 -29.58
C ALA A 237 4.50 6.49 -29.21
N ASN A 238 5.10 5.43 -28.68
CA ASN A 238 4.40 4.34 -28.04
C ASN A 238 4.57 4.45 -26.53
N LEU A 239 3.49 4.21 -25.79
CA LEU A 239 3.56 4.10 -24.34
C LEU A 239 4.01 2.68 -23.98
N VAL A 240 5.26 2.55 -23.56
CA VAL A 240 5.94 1.26 -23.29
C VAL A 240 6.06 0.95 -21.79
N ALA A 241 5.36 1.71 -20.97
CA ALA A 241 5.40 1.58 -19.52
C ALA A 241 4.11 2.17 -18.99
N LEU A 242 3.51 1.47 -18.02
CA LEU A 242 2.28 1.94 -17.40
C LEU A 242 2.23 1.48 -15.96
N HIS A 243 2.13 2.44 -15.06
CA HIS A 243 1.74 2.17 -13.70
C HIS A 243 0.74 3.23 -13.24
N HIS A 244 -0.18 2.83 -12.37
CA HIS A 244 -1.23 3.68 -11.87
C HIS A 244 -1.30 3.56 -10.34
N GLU A 245 -0.74 4.53 -9.64
CA GLU A 245 -0.85 4.60 -8.17
C GLU A 245 -1.93 5.60 -7.79
N TYR A 246 -2.70 5.28 -6.77
CA TYR A 246 -3.34 6.33 -6.00
C TYR A 246 -2.23 6.99 -5.17
N LEU A 247 -2.14 8.32 -5.18
CA LEU A 247 -1.13 9.04 -4.39
C LEU A 247 -1.25 8.62 -2.92
N ASP A 248 -0.12 8.32 -2.28
CA ASP A 248 0.06 7.90 -0.88
C ASP A 248 1.34 8.60 -0.39
N SER A 249 1.18 9.67 0.37
CA SER A 249 2.20 10.68 0.65
C SER A 249 3.11 10.31 1.83
N ASP A 250 2.62 9.53 2.80
CA ASP A 250 3.39 9.02 3.94
C ASP A 250 3.75 7.53 3.86
N TYR A 251 3.23 6.84 2.85
CA TYR A 251 3.57 5.46 2.48
C TYR A 251 3.13 4.43 3.51
N ASP A 252 1.96 4.62 4.08
CA ASP A 252 1.37 3.74 5.08
C ASP A 252 0.51 2.61 4.48
N GLY A 253 0.07 2.76 3.21
CA GLY A 253 -0.77 1.82 2.48
C GLY A 253 -2.16 2.36 2.14
N LEU A 254 -2.58 3.48 2.74
CA LEU A 254 -3.77 4.22 2.38
C LEU A 254 -3.44 5.31 1.35
N PRO A 255 -4.28 5.49 0.32
CA PRO A 255 -4.11 6.62 -0.57
C PRO A 255 -4.57 7.94 0.06
N ASP A 256 -3.88 9.06 -0.23
CA ASP A 256 -4.21 10.46 0.11
C ASP A 256 -5.67 10.82 -0.18
N SER A 257 -6.25 10.18 -1.18
CA SER A 257 -7.63 10.39 -1.60
C SER A 257 -8.70 9.80 -0.66
N LEU A 258 -8.31 8.78 0.12
CA LEU A 258 -9.08 8.20 1.21
C LEU A 258 -8.75 8.88 2.52
N GLU A 259 -7.49 9.26 2.69
CA GLU A 259 -7.01 10.02 3.83
C GLU A 259 -7.53 11.48 3.80
N GLY A 260 -7.67 12.09 4.97
CA GLY A 260 -8.29 13.42 5.13
C GLY A 260 -9.80 13.50 4.84
N LYS A 261 -10.41 12.47 4.25
CA LYS A 261 -11.89 12.30 4.24
C LYS A 261 -12.40 11.82 5.60
N TRP A 262 -11.54 11.17 6.37
CA TRP A 262 -11.78 10.64 7.71
C TRP A 262 -10.83 11.30 8.72
N CYS A 263 -10.31 10.55 9.69
CA CYS A 263 -9.38 11.08 10.70
C CYS A 263 -7.91 11.04 10.26
N THR A 264 -7.56 10.16 9.31
CA THR A 264 -6.18 9.88 8.92
C THR A 264 -5.56 11.08 8.19
N ASP A 265 -4.30 11.38 8.48
CA ASP A 265 -3.55 12.47 7.84
C ASP A 265 -2.66 11.89 6.74
N PRO A 266 -2.79 12.32 5.47
CA PRO A 266 -1.93 11.86 4.36
C PRO A 266 -0.41 12.04 4.54
N ASN A 267 0.04 12.63 5.64
CA ASN A 267 1.45 12.89 5.92
C ASN A 267 1.90 12.27 7.26
N ASP A 268 1.05 11.46 7.89
CA ASP A 268 1.31 10.81 9.16
C ASP A 268 0.93 9.32 9.09
N PRO A 269 1.91 8.40 8.94
CA PRO A 269 1.63 7.00 8.63
C PRO A 269 1.11 6.18 9.82
N ASP A 270 0.82 6.81 10.96
CA ASP A 270 0.34 6.26 12.24
C ASP A 270 -0.40 7.40 12.97
N THR A 271 -1.64 7.66 12.54
CA THR A 271 -2.40 8.87 12.89
C THR A 271 -2.68 8.98 14.39
N ASP A 272 -2.93 7.86 15.09
CA ASP A 272 -3.20 7.86 16.52
C ASP A 272 -1.98 7.52 17.39
N ASN A 273 -0.84 7.23 16.76
CA ASN A 273 0.47 7.05 17.38
C ASN A 273 0.54 5.86 18.35
N ASP A 274 -0.15 4.77 18.00
CA ASP A 274 -0.26 3.57 18.83
C ASP A 274 0.77 2.49 18.47
N GLY A 275 1.47 2.66 17.33
CA GLY A 275 2.49 1.77 16.79
C GLY A 275 2.03 0.87 15.64
N LEU A 276 0.76 0.91 15.25
CA LEU A 276 0.25 0.41 13.97
C LEU A 276 0.29 1.52 12.92
N ARG A 277 0.03 1.16 11.67
CA ARG A 277 -0.04 2.15 10.58
C ARG A 277 -1.46 2.19 10.06
N ASP A 278 -1.95 3.34 9.62
CA ASP A 278 -3.37 3.45 9.25
C ASP A 278 -3.75 2.44 8.15
N GLY A 279 -2.88 2.21 7.17
CA GLY A 279 -3.07 1.16 6.14
C GLY A 279 -2.96 -0.28 6.61
N VAL A 280 -2.31 -0.56 7.75
CA VAL A 280 -2.36 -1.88 8.40
C VAL A 280 -3.70 -2.09 9.09
N GLU A 281 -4.22 -1.03 9.69
CA GLU A 281 -5.47 -1.04 10.43
C GLU A 281 -6.69 -1.09 9.50
N ASP A 282 -6.74 -0.27 8.44
CA ASP A 282 -7.68 -0.43 7.32
C ASP A 282 -7.13 -1.43 6.29
N SER A 283 -7.10 -2.70 6.71
CA SER A 283 -6.52 -3.82 5.97
C SER A 283 -7.08 -4.02 4.55
N ASN A 284 -8.26 -3.45 4.27
CA ASN A 284 -8.91 -3.55 2.96
C ASN A 284 -8.88 -2.24 2.15
N HIS A 285 -8.22 -1.21 2.69
CA HIS A 285 -7.93 0.09 2.10
C HIS A 285 -9.17 0.75 1.49
N ASN A 286 -10.31 0.70 2.20
CA ASN A 286 -11.56 1.30 1.73
C ASN A 286 -11.89 2.64 2.43
N GLY A 287 -11.06 3.03 3.40
CA GLY A 287 -11.19 4.19 4.27
C GLY A 287 -12.28 4.04 5.33
N ILE A 288 -12.72 2.84 5.69
CA ILE A 288 -13.81 2.58 6.62
C ILE A 288 -13.37 1.48 7.58
N VAL A 289 -13.34 1.79 8.88
CA VAL A 289 -13.07 0.81 9.94
C VAL A 289 -14.16 -0.27 9.92
N ASP A 290 -13.78 -1.48 9.52
CA ASP A 290 -14.63 -2.66 9.56
C ASP A 290 -14.53 -3.38 10.93
N LYS A 291 -15.43 -4.32 11.20
CA LYS A 291 -15.51 -5.03 12.50
C LYS A 291 -14.30 -5.91 12.84
N VAL A 292 -13.42 -6.13 11.87
CA VAL A 292 -12.25 -7.01 11.99
C VAL A 292 -10.96 -6.19 11.96
N GLU A 293 -11.08 -4.88 12.03
CA GLU A 293 -10.02 -3.88 11.90
C GLU A 293 -9.96 -3.07 13.19
N THR A 294 -8.74 -2.72 13.58
CA THR A 294 -8.51 -1.68 14.58
C THR A 294 -8.79 -0.32 13.95
N SER A 295 -8.95 0.72 14.76
CA SER A 295 -9.33 2.04 14.30
C SER A 295 -8.09 2.94 14.22
N PRO A 296 -7.67 3.42 13.02
CA PRO A 296 -6.54 4.36 12.85
C PRO A 296 -6.68 5.73 13.54
N CYS A 297 -7.81 5.95 14.22
CA CYS A 297 -8.16 7.18 14.90
C CYS A 297 -8.20 7.03 16.42
N ASN A 298 -7.97 5.81 16.92
CA ASN A 298 -8.22 5.43 18.29
C ASN A 298 -7.18 4.41 18.72
N PRO A 299 -6.19 4.80 19.53
CA PRO A 299 -5.02 3.97 19.83
C PRO A 299 -5.32 2.74 20.71
N ASP A 300 -6.59 2.50 21.05
CA ASP A 300 -7.11 1.47 21.95
C ASP A 300 -8.56 1.17 21.51
N THR A 301 -8.69 0.29 20.52
CA THR A 301 -9.94 0.05 19.77
C THR A 301 -11.01 -0.59 20.63
N ASP A 302 -10.65 -1.51 21.53
CA ASP A 302 -11.60 -2.20 22.39
C ASP A 302 -11.84 -1.51 23.75
N GLY A 303 -10.99 -0.54 24.10
CA GLY A 303 -11.12 0.33 25.25
C GLY A 303 -10.64 -0.31 26.55
N ASP A 304 -9.71 -1.26 26.47
CA ASP A 304 -9.19 -2.01 27.61
C ASP A 304 -7.94 -1.38 28.27
N ARG A 305 -7.51 -0.23 27.75
CA ARG A 305 -6.37 0.60 28.19
C ARG A 305 -5.00 0.10 27.74
N MET A 306 -4.91 -0.96 26.93
CA MET A 306 -3.70 -1.32 26.19
C MET A 306 -3.78 -0.73 24.78
N THR A 307 -2.64 -0.43 24.14
CA THR A 307 -2.68 0.11 22.77
C THR A 307 -2.74 -1.00 21.74
N ASP A 308 -3.48 -0.81 20.64
CA ASP A 308 -3.68 -1.86 19.63
C ASP A 308 -2.32 -2.33 19.08
N GLY A 309 -1.39 -1.40 18.83
CA GLY A 309 -0.03 -1.70 18.40
C GLY A 309 0.79 -2.53 19.38
N TRP A 310 0.62 -2.30 20.69
CA TRP A 310 1.29 -3.13 21.70
C TRP A 310 0.67 -4.53 21.73
N GLU A 311 -0.66 -4.61 21.74
CA GLU A 311 -1.37 -5.88 21.75
C GLU A 311 -1.05 -6.74 20.53
N ARG A 312 -1.09 -6.16 19.32
CA ARG A 312 -0.70 -6.84 18.08
C ARG A 312 0.75 -7.31 18.09
N THR A 313 1.65 -6.53 18.70
CA THR A 313 3.07 -6.91 18.83
C THR A 313 3.25 -8.17 19.68
N TYR A 314 2.48 -8.31 20.77
CA TYR A 314 2.53 -9.46 21.66
C TYR A 314 1.49 -10.56 21.35
N GLY A 315 0.68 -10.37 20.31
CA GLY A 315 -0.32 -11.32 19.84
C GLY A 315 -1.54 -11.44 20.76
N LEU A 316 -1.89 -10.37 21.47
CA LEU A 316 -3.16 -10.16 22.17
C LEU A 316 -4.26 -9.73 21.19
N ASP A 317 -5.49 -9.59 21.67
CA ASP A 317 -6.65 -9.29 20.83
C ASP A 317 -7.18 -7.86 20.99
N ALA A 318 -6.58 -6.93 20.24
CA ALA A 318 -6.97 -5.51 20.14
C ALA A 318 -8.42 -5.19 19.68
N LEU A 319 -9.29 -6.19 19.60
CA LEU A 319 -10.72 -6.04 19.30
C LEU A 319 -11.61 -6.57 20.42
N ASN A 320 -11.03 -7.12 21.48
CA ASN A 320 -11.74 -7.70 22.61
C ASN A 320 -10.91 -7.53 23.89
N ASP A 321 -11.43 -6.73 24.83
CA ASP A 321 -10.91 -6.52 26.20
C ASP A 321 -10.38 -7.83 26.81
N ASP A 322 -9.05 -7.96 26.76
CA ASP A 322 -8.28 -9.07 27.31
C ASP A 322 -7.27 -8.59 28.36
N ALA A 323 -7.29 -7.31 28.72
CA ALA A 323 -6.49 -6.66 29.78
C ALA A 323 -6.30 -7.48 31.06
N PHE A 324 -7.35 -8.15 31.54
CA PHE A 324 -7.31 -8.96 32.77
C PHE A 324 -7.16 -10.47 32.55
N GLU A 325 -6.92 -10.91 31.32
CA GLU A 325 -6.44 -12.25 31.03
C GLU A 325 -4.94 -12.37 31.34
N ASP A 326 -4.47 -13.60 31.47
CA ASP A 326 -3.07 -13.96 31.75
C ASP A 326 -2.62 -14.89 30.62
N LYS A 327 -2.03 -14.29 29.58
CA LYS A 327 -1.73 -14.98 28.32
C LYS A 327 -0.69 -16.09 28.50
N ASP A 328 0.36 -15.84 29.28
CA ASP A 328 1.49 -16.76 29.42
C ASP A 328 1.48 -17.61 30.71
N GLN A 329 0.52 -17.35 31.59
CA GLN A 329 0.23 -18.10 32.81
C GLN A 329 1.31 -17.98 33.89
N ASP A 330 1.95 -16.81 33.98
CA ASP A 330 2.91 -16.49 35.04
C ASP A 330 2.25 -15.96 36.34
N GLY A 331 0.96 -15.64 36.26
CA GLY A 331 0.15 -15.14 37.37
C GLY A 331 0.01 -13.62 37.45
N PHE A 332 0.39 -12.89 36.40
CA PHE A 332 0.12 -11.47 36.19
C PHE A 332 -0.75 -11.27 34.95
N CYS A 333 -1.63 -10.27 34.96
CA CYS A 333 -2.50 -9.99 33.82
C CYS A 333 -1.81 -9.17 32.72
N ASN A 334 -2.31 -9.25 31.49
CA ASN A 334 -1.79 -8.54 30.32
C ASN A 334 -1.63 -7.02 30.58
N TYR A 335 -2.61 -6.40 31.25
CA TYR A 335 -2.57 -4.98 31.60
C TYR A 335 -1.46 -4.64 32.60
N ARG A 336 -1.19 -5.53 33.56
CA ARG A 336 -0.07 -5.37 34.49
C ARG A 336 1.26 -5.38 33.73
N GLU A 337 1.37 -6.23 32.73
CA GLU A 337 2.58 -6.35 31.91
C GLU A 337 2.77 -5.15 30.99
N PHE A 338 1.68 -4.63 30.44
CA PHE A 338 1.67 -3.37 29.68
C PHE A 338 2.22 -2.20 30.51
N VAL A 339 1.68 -1.99 31.72
CA VAL A 339 2.11 -0.91 32.63
C VAL A 339 3.54 -1.13 33.15
N SER A 340 3.95 -2.37 33.36
CA SER A 340 5.28 -2.73 33.88
C SER A 340 6.36 -2.84 32.80
N HIS A 341 5.97 -2.78 31.52
CA HIS A 341 6.82 -3.03 30.36
C HIS A 341 7.50 -4.41 30.36
N SER A 342 6.79 -5.44 30.82
CA SER A 342 7.19 -6.84 30.65
C SER A 342 6.55 -7.46 29.41
N ASN A 343 6.82 -8.73 29.15
CA ASN A 343 6.37 -9.43 27.94
C ASN A 343 5.25 -10.45 28.26
N PRO A 344 3.99 -10.16 27.88
CA PRO A 344 2.84 -11.04 28.17
C PRO A 344 2.82 -12.36 27.41
N ALA A 345 3.78 -12.57 26.53
CA ALA A 345 3.97 -13.83 25.83
C ALA A 345 5.13 -14.65 26.40
N ASN A 346 5.70 -14.28 27.55
CA ASN A 346 6.89 -14.91 28.11
C ASN A 346 6.87 -15.00 29.65
N ASN A 347 6.42 -16.14 30.17
CA ASN A 347 6.30 -16.39 31.61
C ASN A 347 7.61 -16.42 32.42
N GLU A 348 8.77 -16.25 31.77
CA GLU A 348 10.05 -16.03 32.44
C GLU A 348 10.36 -14.53 32.66
N ASP A 349 9.64 -13.63 31.98
CA ASP A 349 9.76 -12.17 32.05
C ASP A 349 8.67 -11.57 32.94
N ILE A 350 8.78 -11.86 34.23
CA ILE A 350 7.77 -11.52 35.23
C ILE A 350 7.77 -10.01 35.56
N PRO A 351 6.60 -9.34 35.65
CA PRO A 351 6.48 -7.97 36.14
C PRO A 351 7.18 -7.71 37.47
N CYS A 352 7.77 -6.51 37.58
CA CYS A 352 8.26 -6.01 38.85
C CYS A 352 7.09 -5.80 39.84
N LEU A 353 7.29 -6.05 41.14
CA LEU A 353 6.33 -5.65 42.17
C LEU A 353 6.31 -4.12 42.27
N ILE A 354 5.14 -3.51 42.08
CA ILE A 354 4.95 -2.06 42.14
C ILE A 354 4.15 -1.63 43.37
N ALA A 355 3.58 -2.59 44.10
CA ALA A 355 2.75 -2.36 45.28
C ALA A 355 3.53 -2.32 46.62
N ASP A 356 4.87 -2.41 46.59
CA ASP A 356 5.73 -2.15 47.76
C ASP A 356 5.87 -0.63 47.92
N VAL A 357 5.01 -0.07 48.77
CA VAL A 357 4.84 1.37 48.94
C VAL A 357 5.84 1.93 49.94
N ASP A 358 6.25 1.14 50.94
CA ASP A 358 7.18 1.60 51.97
C ASP A 358 8.66 1.23 51.70
N GLY A 359 8.90 0.41 50.67
CA GLY A 359 10.20 0.08 50.10
C GLY A 359 10.99 -0.92 50.94
N ASP A 360 10.32 -1.86 51.60
CA ASP A 360 10.94 -2.85 52.48
C ASP A 360 11.16 -4.24 51.84
N ASP A 361 10.97 -4.32 50.52
CA ASP A 361 11.15 -5.49 49.66
C ASP A 361 10.08 -6.59 49.84
N ASP A 362 8.95 -6.31 50.49
CA ASP A 362 7.76 -7.16 50.46
C ASP A 362 6.45 -6.37 50.25
N VAL A 363 5.36 -7.08 49.96
CA VAL A 363 4.02 -6.47 49.84
C VAL A 363 3.11 -7.09 50.88
N ASP A 364 2.82 -6.36 51.95
CA ASP A 364 2.18 -6.89 53.13
C ASP A 364 1.03 -6.02 53.69
N GLY A 365 0.73 -6.17 54.98
CA GLY A 365 -0.33 -5.41 55.64
C GLY A 365 -0.05 -3.91 55.80
N VAL A 366 1.22 -3.49 55.72
CA VAL A 366 1.63 -2.08 55.76
C VAL A 366 1.27 -1.39 54.45
N ASP A 367 1.58 -2.00 53.31
CA ASP A 367 1.17 -1.51 51.99
C ASP A 367 -0.34 -1.50 51.83
N LEU A 368 -1.03 -2.53 52.33
CA LEU A 368 -2.50 -2.55 52.33
C LEU A 368 -3.09 -1.36 53.10
N ALA A 369 -2.44 -0.94 54.19
CA ALA A 369 -2.88 0.22 54.96
C ALA A 369 -2.68 1.53 54.20
N ALA A 370 -1.61 1.62 53.40
CA ALA A 370 -1.37 2.75 52.49
C ALA A 370 -2.45 2.80 51.39
N LEU A 371 -2.68 1.68 50.70
CA LEU A 371 -3.71 1.56 49.66
C LEU A 371 -5.09 1.92 50.22
N ALA A 372 -5.47 1.39 51.39
CA ALA A 372 -6.75 1.68 52.01
C ALA A 372 -6.93 3.16 52.41
N ALA A 373 -5.83 3.88 52.66
CA ALA A 373 -5.87 5.31 52.98
C ALA A 373 -6.11 6.18 51.74
N GLU A 374 -5.62 5.74 50.59
CA GLU A 374 -5.69 6.46 49.31
C GLU A 374 -6.81 5.96 48.38
N TYR A 375 -7.45 4.83 48.66
CA TYR A 375 -8.53 4.28 47.83
C TYR A 375 -9.68 5.27 47.60
N GLY A 376 -10.03 5.49 46.33
CA GLY A 376 -11.05 6.43 45.87
C GLY A 376 -10.60 7.89 45.82
N TRP A 377 -9.30 8.17 46.00
CA TRP A 377 -8.75 9.52 45.79
C TRP A 377 -8.61 9.83 44.30
N VAL A 378 -8.85 11.10 43.93
CA VAL A 378 -8.77 11.60 42.55
C VAL A 378 -7.86 12.82 42.46
N ASN A 379 -7.19 13.00 41.32
CA ASN A 379 -6.25 14.10 41.04
C ASN A 379 -4.93 14.01 41.84
N CYS A 380 -4.29 12.85 41.79
CA CYS A 380 -3.01 12.57 42.46
C CYS A 380 -1.85 13.53 42.09
N GLY A 381 -1.94 14.32 41.01
CA GLY A 381 -1.07 15.49 40.77
C GLY A 381 0.34 15.19 40.23
N THR A 382 1.06 16.24 39.78
CA THR A 382 2.29 16.12 38.94
C THR A 382 3.63 16.09 39.69
N LYS A 383 3.64 15.97 41.02
CA LYS A 383 4.87 15.75 41.79
C LYS A 383 4.55 15.18 43.18
N GLU A 384 4.81 13.88 43.32
CA GLU A 384 4.39 12.98 44.39
C GLU A 384 2.88 12.68 44.33
N SER A 385 2.56 11.84 43.35
CA SER A 385 1.27 11.15 43.17
C SER A 385 0.87 10.39 44.43
N CYS A 386 -0.41 10.05 44.54
CA CYS A 386 -0.85 8.98 45.43
C CYS A 386 0.14 7.82 45.28
N SER A 387 0.69 7.37 46.41
CA SER A 387 1.68 6.31 46.44
C SER A 387 1.12 4.98 45.91
N CYS A 388 -0.21 4.85 45.93
CA CYS A 388 -0.95 3.67 45.52
C CYS A 388 -1.69 3.82 44.18
N ASP A 389 -1.33 4.82 43.36
CA ASP A 389 -1.78 4.98 41.97
C ASP A 389 -0.77 4.27 41.06
N PHE A 390 -0.95 2.96 40.92
CA PHE A 390 -0.02 2.03 40.32
C PHE A 390 -0.08 2.04 38.79
N ASP A 391 -1.27 2.23 38.21
CA ASP A 391 -1.48 2.36 36.76
C ASP A 391 -1.26 3.80 36.24
N LYS A 392 -1.12 4.77 37.17
CA LYS A 392 -0.84 6.19 36.93
C LYS A 392 -1.97 6.91 36.21
N ASP A 393 -3.22 6.47 36.37
CA ASP A 393 -4.40 7.10 35.79
C ASP A 393 -4.91 8.31 36.61
N THR A 394 -4.22 8.66 37.70
CA THR A 394 -4.50 9.75 38.64
C THR A 394 -5.65 9.50 39.61
N VAL A 395 -6.16 8.27 39.65
CA VAL A 395 -7.20 7.79 40.54
C VAL A 395 -6.72 6.50 41.20
N VAL A 396 -6.90 6.39 42.52
CA VAL A 396 -6.69 5.10 43.18
C VAL A 396 -8.02 4.34 43.17
N ASP A 397 -8.14 3.29 42.37
CA ASP A 397 -9.39 2.56 42.17
C ASP A 397 -9.25 1.02 42.24
N VAL A 398 -10.18 0.31 41.61
CA VAL A 398 -10.22 -1.16 41.63
C VAL A 398 -9.04 -1.79 40.89
N ILE A 399 -8.46 -1.09 39.91
CA ILE A 399 -7.32 -1.57 39.13
C ILE A 399 -6.06 -1.60 40.01
N ASP A 400 -5.82 -0.56 40.80
CA ASP A 400 -4.73 -0.56 41.78
C ASP A 400 -4.88 -1.67 42.82
N LEU A 401 -6.13 -1.96 43.21
CA LEU A 401 -6.41 -3.07 44.12
C LEU A 401 -6.13 -4.44 43.49
N ILE A 402 -6.32 -4.60 42.17
CA ILE A 402 -5.97 -5.83 41.45
C ILE A 402 -4.45 -5.99 41.44
N PHE A 403 -3.71 -4.93 41.06
CA PHE A 403 -2.25 -4.93 41.07
C PHE A 403 -1.67 -5.21 42.45
N PHE A 404 -2.27 -4.62 43.49
CA PHE A 404 -1.94 -4.96 44.87
C PHE A 404 -2.17 -6.44 45.18
N ALA A 405 -3.32 -6.98 44.79
CA ALA A 405 -3.69 -8.37 45.09
C ALA A 405 -2.78 -9.39 44.38
N GLU A 406 -2.30 -9.05 43.17
CA GLU A 406 -1.30 -9.85 42.45
C GLU A 406 0.04 -9.85 43.17
N ASP A 407 0.44 -8.73 43.77
CA ASP A 407 1.70 -8.60 44.49
C ASP A 407 1.63 -9.10 45.94
N TYR A 408 0.43 -9.18 46.55
CA TYR A 408 0.26 -9.43 47.97
C TYR A 408 0.91 -10.74 48.45
N GLY A 409 1.83 -10.61 49.42
CA GLY A 409 2.60 -11.72 49.97
C GLY A 409 3.77 -12.18 49.08
N LYS A 410 4.08 -11.46 48.01
CA LYS A 410 5.31 -11.61 47.22
C LYS A 410 6.41 -10.71 47.79
N ILE A 411 7.65 -11.01 47.43
CA ILE A 411 8.87 -10.26 47.80
C ILE A 411 9.48 -9.64 46.54
N MET A 412 10.04 -8.44 46.66
CA MET A 412 10.57 -7.68 45.52
C MET A 412 11.86 -8.31 44.99
N GLU A 413 11.86 -8.72 43.72
CA GLU A 413 13.07 -9.17 42.99
C GLU A 413 13.28 -8.41 41.67
N CYS A 414 12.98 -7.11 41.65
CA CYS A 414 13.31 -6.28 40.51
C CYS A 414 14.79 -5.91 40.60
N TYR A 415 15.54 -6.09 39.51
CA TYR A 415 17.00 -5.91 39.34
C TYR A 415 17.88 -7.16 39.52
N ARG A 416 18.22 -7.79 38.37
CA ARG A 416 19.58 -8.26 38.06
C ARG A 416 20.02 -7.91 36.66
#